data_AF-A0A8T0TBL3-F1
#
_entry.id   AF-A0A8T0TBL3-F1
#
_cell.length_a   1.000
_cell.length_b   1.000
_cell.length_c   1.000
_cell.angle_alpha   90.00
_cell.angle_beta   90.00
_cell.angle_gamma   90.00
#
_symmetry.space_group_name_H-M   'P 1'
#
loop_
_entity.id
_entity.type
_entity.pdbx_description
1 polymer ?
#
loop_
_entity_poly.entity_id
_entity_poly.type
_entity_poly.pdbx_seq_one_letter_code
_entity_poly.pdbx_strand_id
1 'polypeptide(L)'
;MEKGKNKVEPILDEEERRWHKALHDFDIITEQFRSLIQKMNEWLQQHQESNEQAEETQAAPVGEESASVLLARATELSDTLWRFERELDDDDDCEASTSGSGLATDPEESLVEPKPEAPSADPKPEPSSP
;
A
#
# COMPACT_ATOMS: atom_id res chain seq x y z
N MET A 1 23.73 30.94 -43.07
CA MET A 1 22.34 30.60 -42.71
C MET A 1 22.39 29.44 -41.73
N GLU A 2 22.33 29.72 -40.44
CA GLU A 2 22.22 28.68 -39.41
C GLU A 2 20.89 27.94 -39.62
N LYS A 3 20.97 26.64 -39.92
CA LYS A 3 19.79 25.78 -39.89
C LYS A 3 19.46 25.54 -38.42
N GLY A 4 18.42 26.21 -37.94
CA GLY A 4 17.82 25.96 -36.64
C GLY A 4 17.60 24.46 -36.50
N LYS A 5 18.25 23.87 -35.49
CA LYS A 5 17.98 22.50 -35.08
C LYS A 5 16.57 22.49 -34.53
N ASN A 6 15.59 22.13 -35.36
CA ASN A 6 14.26 21.81 -34.88
C ASN A 6 14.44 20.69 -33.86
N LYS A 7 14.21 20.98 -32.58
CA LYS A 7 14.15 19.95 -31.54
C LYS A 7 12.97 19.06 -31.90
N VAL A 8 13.26 17.92 -32.51
CA VAL A 8 12.28 16.85 -32.67
C VAL A 8 12.15 16.26 -31.27
N GLU A 9 11.01 16.50 -30.63
CA GLU A 9 10.69 15.79 -29.39
C GLU A 9 10.64 14.29 -29.72
N PRO A 10 11.29 13.43 -28.90
CA PRO A 10 11.20 12.00 -29.09
C PRO A 10 9.73 11.58 -28.98
N ILE A 11 9.24 10.86 -29.98
CA ILE A 11 7.91 10.25 -29.95
C ILE A 11 8.03 9.06 -29.01
N LEU A 12 7.66 9.26 -27.75
CA LEU A 12 7.56 8.19 -26.77
C LEU A 12 6.38 7.30 -27.14
N ASP A 13 6.56 5.99 -27.02
CA ASP A 13 5.43 5.06 -27.08
C ASP A 13 4.54 5.17 -25.82
N GLU A 14 3.41 4.46 -25.81
CA GLU A 14 2.44 4.58 -24.72
C GLU A 14 2.98 4.03 -23.39
N GLU A 15 3.80 2.99 -23.45
CA GLU A 15 4.42 2.38 -22.27
C GLU A 15 5.48 3.31 -21.67
N GLU A 16 6.35 3.89 -22.51
CA GLU A 16 7.31 4.91 -22.10
C GLU A 16 6.61 6.12 -21.48
N ARG A 17 5.48 6.57 -22.06
CA ARG A 17 4.69 7.66 -21.49
C ARG A 17 4.11 7.30 -20.12
N ARG A 18 3.61 6.07 -19.95
CA ARG A 18 3.08 5.58 -18.67
C ARG A 18 4.17 5.56 -17.61
N TRP A 19 5.35 5.01 -17.91
CA TRP A 19 6.47 4.97 -16.98
C TRP A 19 6.99 6.36 -16.62
N HIS A 20 7.07 7.27 -17.60
CA HIS A 20 7.43 8.66 -17.33
C HIS A 20 6.47 9.34 -16.37
N LYS A 21 5.16 9.11 -16.53
CA LYS A 21 4.15 9.60 -15.60
C LYS A 21 4.30 8.97 -14.22
N ALA A 22 4.48 7.64 -14.15
CA ALA A 22 4.66 6.92 -12.89
C ALA A 22 5.86 7.43 -12.09
N LEU A 23 7.00 7.65 -12.76
CA LEU A 23 8.21 8.20 -12.13
C LEU A 23 7.97 9.61 -11.58
N HIS A 24 7.30 10.46 -12.35
CA HIS A 24 6.96 11.82 -11.90
C HIS A 24 6.01 11.81 -10.70
N ASP A 25 4.99 10.95 -10.71
CA ASP A 25 4.04 10.83 -9.59
C ASP A 25 4.75 10.28 -8.34
N PHE A 26 5.67 9.33 -8.50
CA PHE A 26 6.51 8.81 -7.42
C PHE A 26 7.40 9.89 -6.81
N ASP A 27 8.05 10.73 -7.62
CA ASP A 27 8.87 11.85 -7.14
C ASP A 27 8.03 12.80 -6.25
N ILE A 28 6.81 13.13 -6.68
CA ILE A 28 5.90 13.98 -5.89
C ILE A 28 5.55 13.31 -4.56
N ILE A 29 5.16 12.03 -4.58
CA ILE A 29 4.76 11.30 -3.37
C ILE A 29 5.94 11.25 -2.39
N THR A 30 7.16 10.96 -2.86
CA THR A 30 8.34 10.88 -2.00
C THR A 30 8.76 12.23 -1.43
N GLU A 31 8.61 13.32 -2.16
CA GLU A 31 8.81 14.68 -1.63
C GLU A 31 7.83 15.02 -0.51
N GLN A 32 6.55 14.64 -0.66
CA GLN A 32 5.54 14.83 0.38
C GLN A 32 5.89 14.05 1.66
N PHE A 33 6.33 12.80 1.53
CA PHE A 33 6.80 12.01 2.68
C PHE A 33 8.01 12.63 3.36
N ARG A 34 8.99 13.13 2.60
CA ARG A 34 10.16 13.81 3.15
C ARG A 34 9.76 15.05 3.96
N SER A 35 8.83 15.85 3.43
CA SER A 35 8.31 17.02 4.14
C SER A 35 7.58 16.64 5.43
N LEU A 36 6.78 15.56 5.40
CA LEU A 36 6.09 15.07 6.58
C LEU A 36 7.09 14.63 7.68
N ILE A 37 8.11 13.84 7.32
CA ILE A 37 9.14 13.40 8.27
C ILE A 37 9.84 14.59 8.91
N GLN A 38 10.17 15.61 8.11
CA GLN A 38 10.77 16.84 8.63
C GLN A 38 9.85 17.52 9.67
N LYS A 39 8.56 17.70 9.36
CA LYS A 39 7.60 18.31 10.28
C LYS A 39 7.40 17.48 11.56
N MET A 40 7.42 16.15 11.45
CA MET A 40 7.37 15.27 12.61
C MET A 40 8.58 15.44 13.52
N ASN A 41 9.78 15.58 12.94
CA ASN A 41 11.00 15.83 13.71
C ASN A 41 10.98 17.21 14.38
N GLU A 42 10.55 18.25 13.67
CA GLU A 42 10.39 19.60 14.22
C GLU A 42 9.39 19.62 15.38
N TRP A 43 8.25 18.94 15.22
CA TRP A 43 7.26 18.80 16.29
C TRP A 43 7.82 18.05 17.50
N LEU A 44 8.57 16.96 17.29
CA LEU A 44 9.18 16.20 18.39
C LEU A 44 10.17 17.07 19.17
N GLN A 45 10.98 17.87 18.48
CA GLN A 45 11.93 18.78 19.12
C GLN A 45 11.21 19.87 19.92
N GLN A 46 10.19 20.51 19.36
CA GLN A 46 9.39 21.52 20.06
C GLN A 46 8.71 20.94 21.31
N HIS A 47 8.19 19.71 21.21
CA HIS A 47 7.56 19.04 22.35
C HIS A 47 8.57 18.76 23.47
N GLN A 48 9.81 18.38 23.13
CA GLN A 48 10.87 18.19 24.12
C GLN A 48 11.24 19.49 24.82
N GLU A 49 11.51 20.55 24.05
CA GLU A 49 11.85 21.88 24.58
C GLU A 49 10.71 22.46 25.45
N SER A 50 9.46 22.29 25.04
CA SER A 50 8.30 22.71 25.83
C SER A 50 8.16 21.92 27.13
N ASN A 51 8.50 20.63 27.11
CA ASN A 51 8.38 19.79 28.30
C ASN A 51 9.47 20.11 29.33
N GLU A 52 10.68 20.42 28.89
CA GLU A 52 11.76 20.93 29.75
C GLU A 52 11.37 22.27 30.41
N GLN A 53 10.80 23.21 29.65
CA GLN A 53 10.28 24.47 30.21
C GLN A 53 9.10 24.25 31.17
N ALA A 54 8.20 23.32 30.86
CA ALA A 54 7.07 22.99 31.71
C ALA A 54 7.52 22.39 33.05
N GLU A 55 8.57 21.57 33.05
CA GLU A 55 9.20 21.03 34.26
C GLU A 55 9.87 22.14 35.09
N GLU A 56 10.51 23.12 34.45
CA GLU A 56 11.09 24.28 35.12
C GLU A 56 10.03 25.23 35.72
N THR A 57 8.86 25.34 35.09
CA THR A 57 7.82 26.32 35.46
C THR A 57 6.58 25.74 36.15
N GLN A 58 6.49 24.41 36.35
CA GLN A 58 5.28 23.70 36.80
C GLN A 58 4.03 24.04 35.97
N ALA A 59 4.18 24.24 34.66
CA ALA A 59 3.08 24.48 33.73
C ALA A 59 2.65 23.18 33.03
N ALA A 60 1.44 23.16 32.46
CA ALA A 60 0.99 22.03 31.65
C ALA A 60 1.64 22.08 30.25
N PRO A 61 2.09 20.95 29.68
CA PRO A 61 2.65 20.91 28.33
C PRO A 61 1.55 21.19 27.29
N VAL A 62 1.87 22.01 26.28
CA VAL A 62 0.99 22.35 25.16
C VAL A 62 1.42 21.51 23.95
N GLY A 63 0.58 20.63 23.40
CA GLY A 63 1.04 19.85 22.23
C GLY A 63 0.12 18.84 21.52
N GLU A 64 -1.07 18.50 22.01
CA GLU A 64 -1.86 17.39 21.42
C GLU A 64 -2.41 17.66 20.00
N GLU A 65 -2.80 18.90 19.68
CA GLU A 65 -3.41 19.21 18.37
C GLU A 65 -2.45 18.96 17.18
N SER A 66 -1.15 19.13 17.38
CA SER A 66 -0.14 18.94 16.33
C SER A 66 0.12 17.47 16.01
N ALA A 67 0.02 16.58 17.00
CA ALA A 67 0.27 15.15 16.81
C ALA A 67 -0.80 14.48 15.93
N SER A 68 -2.08 14.78 16.20
CA SER A 68 -3.20 14.23 15.43
C SER A 68 -3.19 14.68 13.96
N VAL A 69 -2.80 15.94 13.70
CA VAL A 69 -2.67 16.48 12.34
C VAL A 69 -1.55 15.77 11.56
N LEU A 70 -0.39 15.56 12.19
CA LEU A 70 0.72 14.84 11.56
C LEU A 70 0.36 13.38 11.28
N LEU A 71 -0.34 12.72 12.21
CA LEU A 71 -0.81 11.36 12.02
C LEU A 71 -1.82 11.25 10.88
N ALA A 72 -2.81 12.15 10.82
CA ALA A 72 -3.80 12.17 9.74
C ALA A 72 -3.11 12.34 8.37
N ARG A 73 -2.10 13.22 8.28
CA ARG A 73 -1.32 13.41 7.06
C ARG A 73 -0.50 12.17 6.70
N ALA A 74 0.06 11.47 7.68
CA ALA A 74 0.76 10.21 7.45
C ALA A 74 -0.18 9.16 6.85
N THR A 75 -1.38 9.00 7.42
CA THR A 75 -2.39 8.05 6.92
C THR A 75 -2.80 8.36 5.48
N GLU A 76 -3.05 9.63 5.15
CA GLU A 76 -3.40 10.05 3.79
C GLU A 76 -2.29 9.76 2.77
N LEU A 77 -1.03 10.03 3.13
CA LEU A 77 0.10 9.76 2.24
C LEU A 77 0.35 8.25 2.07
N SER A 78 0.19 7.46 3.13
CA SER A 78 0.28 5.98 3.03
C SER A 78 -0.78 5.40 2.10
N ASP A 79 -2.02 5.89 2.22
CA ASP A 79 -3.13 5.49 1.35
C ASP A 79 -2.90 5.93 -0.11
N THR A 80 -2.28 7.10 -0.32
CA THR A 80 -1.87 7.57 -1.65
C THR A 80 -0.81 6.66 -2.27
N LEU A 81 0.21 6.27 -1.50
CA LEU A 81 1.27 5.36 -1.98
C LEU A 81 0.69 3.98 -2.32
N TRP A 82 -0.19 3.44 -1.47
CA TRP A 82 -0.83 2.15 -1.73
C TRP A 82 -1.64 2.14 -3.03
N ARG A 83 -2.40 3.22 -3.30
CA ARG A 83 -3.13 3.33 -4.58
C ARG A 83 -2.19 3.42 -5.78
N PHE A 84 -1.09 4.15 -5.63
CA PHE A 84 -0.07 4.27 -6.67
C PHE A 84 0.55 2.91 -6.99
N GLU A 85 0.93 2.13 -5.99
CA GLU A 85 1.48 0.78 -6.16
C GLU A 85 0.50 -0.14 -6.89
N ARG A 86 -0.79 -0.11 -6.49
CA ARG A 86 -1.82 -0.91 -7.16
C ARG A 86 -2.04 -0.53 -8.63
N GLU A 87 -2.02 0.76 -8.96
CA GLU A 87 -2.15 1.25 -10.35
C GLU A 87 -0.98 0.76 -11.25
N LEU A 88 0.19 0.49 -10.66
CA LEU A 88 1.32 -0.11 -11.36
C LEU A 88 1.16 -1.62 -11.54
N ASP A 89 0.50 -2.31 -10.60
CA ASP A 89 0.34 -3.76 -10.60
C ASP A 89 -0.85 -4.27 -11.46
N ASP A 90 -1.85 -3.43 -11.78
CA ASP A 90 -3.09 -3.80 -12.51
C ASP A 90 -2.89 -4.17 -14.00
N ASP A 91 -1.69 -4.62 -14.42
CA ASP A 91 -1.33 -4.97 -15.81
C ASP A 91 -1.45 -6.47 -16.17
N ASP A 92 -1.89 -7.36 -15.27
CA ASP A 92 -1.80 -8.82 -15.50
C ASP A 92 -3.12 -9.61 -15.66
N ASP A 93 -4.31 -8.96 -15.73
CA ASP A 93 -5.60 -9.69 -15.79
C ASP A 93 -6.54 -9.28 -16.95
N CYS A 94 -6.00 -8.80 -18.08
CA CYS A 94 -6.75 -8.73 -19.33
C CYS A 94 -6.20 -9.75 -20.33
N GLU A 95 -6.75 -10.98 -20.28
CA GLU A 95 -7.16 -11.80 -21.42
C GLU A 95 -7.51 -13.21 -20.90
N ALA A 96 -8.58 -13.35 -20.10
CA ALA A 96 -9.28 -14.63 -20.02
C ALA A 96 -10.02 -14.86 -21.35
N SER A 97 -9.27 -15.19 -22.40
CA SER A 97 -9.82 -15.70 -23.65
C SER A 97 -10.51 -17.03 -23.35
N THR A 98 -11.79 -16.99 -23.01
CA THR A 98 -12.66 -18.17 -23.00
C THR A 98 -12.88 -18.56 -24.46
N SER A 99 -11.91 -19.26 -25.04
CA SER A 99 -12.05 -19.87 -26.35
C SER A 99 -12.97 -21.08 -26.20
N GLY A 100 -14.27 -20.81 -26.19
CA GLY A 100 -15.34 -21.79 -26.18
C GLY A 100 -15.38 -22.53 -27.51
N SER A 101 -14.56 -23.55 -27.67
CA SER A 101 -14.72 -24.53 -28.74
C SER A 101 -15.61 -25.66 -28.23
N GLY A 102 -16.92 -25.47 -28.39
CA GLY A 102 -17.89 -26.55 -28.19
C GLY A 102 -17.79 -27.60 -29.29
N LEU A 103 -17.69 -28.87 -28.89
CA LEU A 103 -18.33 -29.96 -29.61
C LEU A 103 -18.69 -31.09 -28.63
N ALA A 104 -19.96 -31.46 -28.68
CA ALA A 104 -20.68 -32.32 -27.75
C ALA A 104 -20.55 -33.83 -28.09
N THR A 105 -20.68 -34.67 -27.05
CA THR A 105 -21.51 -35.91 -26.94
C THR A 105 -21.25 -36.51 -25.54
N ASP A 106 -22.11 -36.31 -24.55
CA ASP A 106 -23.29 -37.15 -24.16
C ASP A 106 -22.94 -38.08 -22.96
N PRO A 107 -23.84 -38.27 -21.97
CA PRO A 107 -23.55 -38.58 -20.57
C PRO A 107 -23.74 -40.08 -20.20
N GLU A 108 -23.62 -40.41 -18.90
CA GLU A 108 -23.69 -41.75 -18.22
C GLU A 108 -22.30 -42.37 -17.93
N GLU A 109 -21.87 -42.79 -16.74
CA GLU A 109 -22.34 -42.96 -15.35
C GLU A 109 -21.07 -42.74 -14.48
N SER A 110 -21.11 -42.17 -13.28
CA SER A 110 -21.32 -42.93 -12.05
C SER A 110 -21.20 -41.96 -10.87
N LEU A 111 -22.32 -41.76 -10.17
CA LEU A 111 -22.40 -41.04 -8.91
C LEU A 111 -21.70 -41.86 -7.82
N VAL A 112 -20.58 -41.38 -7.32
CA VAL A 112 -20.13 -41.74 -5.97
C VAL A 112 -19.81 -40.45 -5.21
N GLU A 113 -20.82 -39.97 -4.50
CA GLU A 113 -20.65 -39.04 -3.37
C GLU A 113 -20.99 -39.80 -2.07
N PRO A 114 -20.62 -39.29 -0.89
CA PRO A 114 -19.45 -39.70 -0.14
C PRO A 114 -19.83 -40.51 1.12
N LYS A 115 -18.89 -41.27 1.69
CA LYS A 115 -19.10 -41.85 3.04
C LYS A 115 -18.60 -40.87 4.11
N PRO A 116 -19.46 -40.38 5.02
CA PRO A 116 -19.00 -39.67 6.21
C PRO A 116 -18.64 -40.69 7.29
N GLU A 117 -17.48 -40.54 7.91
CA GLU A 117 -17.19 -41.16 9.21
C GLU A 117 -16.74 -40.06 10.17
N ALA A 118 -17.59 -39.81 11.17
CA ALA A 118 -17.28 -39.06 12.38
C ALA A 118 -17.76 -39.92 13.57
N PRO A 119 -17.39 -39.62 14.83
CA PRO A 119 -16.16 -39.02 15.35
C PRO A 119 -15.52 -39.98 16.39
N SER A 120 -14.19 -40.14 16.40
CA SER A 120 -13.52 -40.84 17.53
C SER A 120 -13.01 -39.82 18.54
N ALA A 121 -13.48 -39.99 19.77
CA ALA A 121 -13.39 -39.06 20.88
C ALA A 121 -11.97 -38.81 21.39
N ASP A 122 -11.68 -37.54 21.70
CA ASP A 122 -10.76 -37.15 22.78
C ASP A 122 -11.55 -37.20 24.11
N PRO A 123 -11.00 -37.69 25.24
CA PRO A 123 -10.30 -36.74 26.12
C PRO A 123 -9.18 -37.35 27.00
N LYS A 124 -8.13 -36.55 27.26
CA LYS A 124 -7.74 -36.01 28.60
C LYS A 124 -6.20 -36.04 28.86
N PRO A 125 -5.63 -34.98 29.48
CA PRO A 125 -4.20 -34.83 29.71
C PRO A 125 -3.74 -35.45 31.03
N GLU A 126 -2.49 -35.87 31.11
CA GLU A 126 -1.81 -36.17 32.38
C GLU A 126 -0.98 -34.97 32.84
N PRO A 127 -1.14 -34.52 34.10
CA PRO A 127 -0.18 -33.67 34.77
C PRO A 127 0.82 -34.54 35.54
N SER A 128 2.06 -34.09 35.71
CA SER A 128 2.82 -34.33 36.95
C SER A 128 4.09 -33.48 37.00
N SER A 129 4.09 -32.52 37.93
CA SER A 129 5.27 -32.09 38.68
C SER A 129 5.50 -33.10 39.83
N PRO A 130 6.68 -33.10 40.48
CA PRO A 130 7.04 -32.06 41.45
C PRO A 130 8.17 -31.15 41.00
#